data_AF-A0A7X7PVD3-F1
#
_entry.id   AF-A0A7X7PVD3-F1
#
_cell.length_a   1.000
_cell.length_b   1.000
_cell.length_c   1.000
_cell.angle_alpha   90.00
_cell.angle_beta   90.00
_cell.angle_gamma   90.00
#
_symmetry.space_group_name_H-M   'P 1'
#
loop_
_entity.id
_entity.type
_entity.pdbx_description
1 polymer ?
#
loop_
_entity_poly.entity_id
_entity_poly.type
_entity_poly.pdbx_seq_one_letter_code
_entity_poly.pdbx_strand_id
1 'polypeptide(L)'
;IPVVAVFLSGRPMWVNPEINASDAFVAAWLPGSEGAGIADVLIAKPDGSINHDFKGKLAFSWPSTPTQTKATPGSQPFLFPYGFGLTYSDDGELSALPEDVSSQDESATSSRVYFAQGRPGAGWSLVAGAAGDRTRLENAVGSAASITVTAIDRAAQEDARLAKWSGAGPATLALQGATPIDLQREANGQLSLAFDYRVDARPSAEVVLAIECGENCSGTLALEEQLRKAPQGQWQPLKVMLQCFQKTGADMRSVTAPFALTTAGTLELGIANVRLETGVSDAIGCE
;
A
#
# COMPACT_ATOMS: atom_id res chain seq x y z
N ILE A 1 -10.98 -17.47 -32.80
CA ILE A 1 -10.41 -16.41 -33.68
C ILE A 1 -8.99 -16.21 -33.18
N PRO A 2 -7.95 -16.34 -34.01
CA PRO A 2 -6.59 -16.06 -33.57
C PRO A 2 -6.45 -14.60 -33.12
N VAL A 3 -5.80 -14.36 -31.98
CA VAL A 3 -5.67 -13.07 -31.30
C VAL A 3 -4.20 -12.66 -31.24
N VAL A 4 -3.89 -11.51 -31.85
CA VAL A 4 -2.61 -10.83 -31.67
C VAL A 4 -2.84 -9.59 -30.80
N ALA A 5 -2.36 -9.61 -29.56
CA ALA A 5 -2.47 -8.50 -28.63
C ALA A 5 -1.30 -7.52 -28.78
N VAL A 6 -1.62 -6.25 -29.02
CA VAL A 6 -0.65 -5.15 -29.02
C VAL A 6 -0.83 -4.35 -27.73
N PHE A 7 0.11 -4.51 -26.80
CA PHE A 7 0.02 -3.98 -25.46
C PHE A 7 0.79 -2.66 -25.32
N LEU A 8 0.05 -1.58 -25.06
CA LEU A 8 0.60 -0.24 -24.86
C LEU A 8 0.76 0.04 -23.37
N SER A 9 1.99 0.29 -22.92
CA SER A 9 2.28 0.54 -21.52
C SER A 9 3.58 1.33 -21.32
N GLY A 10 3.68 2.06 -20.20
CA GLY A 10 4.92 2.75 -19.83
C GLY A 10 5.92 1.88 -19.06
N ARG A 11 5.55 0.65 -18.69
CA ARG A 11 6.36 -0.29 -17.89
C ARG A 11 5.81 -1.72 -17.99
N PRO A 12 6.61 -2.76 -17.71
CA PRO A 12 6.09 -4.12 -17.57
C PRO A 12 5.00 -4.20 -16.50
N MET A 13 3.96 -5.00 -16.74
CA MET A 13 2.88 -5.27 -15.81
C MET A 13 2.61 -6.78 -15.76
N TRP A 14 2.07 -7.26 -14.64
CA TRP A 14 1.56 -8.63 -14.59
C TRP A 14 0.29 -8.71 -15.43
N VAL A 15 0.33 -9.49 -16.51
CA VAL A 15 -0.72 -9.63 -17.52
C VAL A 15 -0.80 -11.08 -18.02
N ASN A 16 -0.57 -12.04 -17.11
CA ASN A 16 -0.61 -13.47 -17.43
C ASN A 16 -1.97 -13.87 -18.05
N PRO A 17 -3.14 -13.42 -17.54
CA PRO A 17 -4.42 -13.74 -18.16
C PRO A 17 -4.54 -13.23 -19.58
N GLU A 18 -4.06 -12.01 -19.86
CA GLU A 18 -4.10 -11.43 -21.20
C GLU A 18 -3.12 -12.13 -22.16
N ILE A 19 -1.95 -12.56 -21.67
CA ILE A 19 -1.01 -13.37 -22.45
C ILE A 19 -1.63 -14.73 -22.79
N ASN A 20 -2.24 -15.43 -21.82
CA ASN A 20 -2.90 -16.72 -22.06
C ASN A 20 -4.09 -16.61 -23.03
N ALA A 21 -4.80 -15.48 -23.02
CA ALA A 21 -5.91 -15.20 -23.93
C ALA A 21 -5.46 -14.78 -25.34
N SER A 22 -4.15 -14.70 -25.60
CA SER A 22 -3.57 -14.24 -26.87
C SER A 22 -2.75 -15.36 -27.53
N ASP A 23 -2.89 -15.51 -28.85
CA ASP A 23 -2.00 -16.39 -29.64
C ASP A 23 -0.63 -15.75 -29.87
N ALA A 24 -0.56 -14.40 -29.84
CA ALA A 24 0.69 -13.65 -29.81
C ALA A 24 0.53 -12.37 -28.99
N PHE A 25 1.58 -11.96 -28.27
CA PHE A 25 1.56 -10.79 -27.40
C PHE A 25 2.77 -9.88 -27.67
N VAL A 26 2.52 -8.61 -28.00
CA VAL A 26 3.55 -7.63 -28.33
C VAL A 26 3.53 -6.46 -27.35
N ALA A 27 4.62 -6.28 -26.63
CA ALA A 27 4.86 -5.09 -25.82
C ALA A 27 5.30 -3.92 -26.73
N ALA A 28 4.36 -3.04 -27.08
CA ALA A 28 4.60 -1.90 -27.99
C ALA A 28 4.96 -0.59 -27.25
N TRP A 29 4.98 -0.62 -25.92
CA TRP A 29 5.32 0.51 -25.06
C TRP A 29 4.46 1.76 -25.33
N LEU A 30 5.10 2.94 -25.46
CA LEU A 30 4.48 4.20 -25.87
C LEU A 30 5.13 4.65 -27.19
N PRO A 31 4.63 4.18 -28.35
CA PRO A 31 5.33 4.30 -29.65
C PRO A 31 5.32 5.72 -30.24
N GLY A 32 4.57 6.66 -29.65
CA GLY A 32 4.47 8.03 -30.15
C GLY A 32 3.54 8.17 -31.36
N SER A 33 3.81 9.15 -32.23
CA SER A 33 2.97 9.47 -33.40
C SER A 33 3.04 8.44 -34.52
N GLU A 34 4.13 7.70 -34.61
CA GLU A 34 4.45 6.80 -35.74
C GLU A 34 3.87 5.39 -35.55
N GLY A 35 2.56 5.29 -35.30
CA GLY A 35 1.88 4.01 -35.06
C GLY A 35 1.95 3.03 -36.23
N ALA A 36 2.23 3.51 -37.45
CA ALA A 36 2.44 2.67 -38.63
C ALA A 36 3.61 1.67 -38.46
N GLY A 37 4.62 1.99 -37.63
CA GLY A 37 5.73 1.09 -37.35
C GLY A 37 5.32 -0.23 -36.69
N ILE A 38 4.14 -0.28 -36.06
CA ILE A 38 3.57 -1.53 -35.54
C ILE A 38 3.15 -2.44 -36.71
N ALA A 39 2.51 -1.88 -37.74
CA ALA A 39 2.09 -2.63 -38.91
C ALA A 39 3.29 -3.08 -39.76
N ASP A 40 4.35 -2.28 -39.83
CA ASP A 40 5.59 -2.61 -40.54
C ASP A 40 6.24 -3.92 -40.06
N VAL A 41 6.04 -4.26 -38.78
CA VAL A 41 6.48 -5.53 -38.22
C VAL A 41 5.38 -6.57 -38.37
N LEU A 42 4.18 -6.32 -37.84
CA LEU A 42 3.13 -7.34 -37.74
C LEU A 42 2.56 -7.85 -39.06
N ILE A 43 2.61 -7.05 -40.13
CA ILE A 43 1.96 -7.36 -41.40
C ILE A 43 3.01 -7.71 -42.46
N ALA A 44 2.83 -8.87 -43.10
CA ALA A 44 3.64 -9.27 -44.24
C ALA A 44 3.45 -8.34 -45.43
N LYS A 45 4.43 -8.33 -46.33
CA LYS A 45 4.32 -7.64 -47.62
C LYS A 45 3.22 -8.29 -48.48
N PRO A 46 2.75 -7.62 -49.55
CA PRO A 46 1.77 -8.19 -50.47
C PRO A 46 2.17 -9.52 -51.11
N ASP A 47 3.47 -9.80 -51.21
CA ASP A 47 4.02 -11.07 -51.73
C ASP A 47 4.13 -12.18 -50.66
N GLY A 48 3.67 -11.92 -49.43
CA GLY A 48 3.73 -12.84 -48.30
C GLY A 48 5.10 -12.89 -47.59
N SER A 49 6.09 -12.14 -48.06
CA SER A 49 7.40 -12.07 -47.40
C SER A 49 7.36 -11.18 -46.15
N ILE A 50 8.27 -11.45 -45.20
CA ILE A 50 8.43 -10.64 -44.00
C ILE A 50 8.82 -9.20 -44.38
N ASN A 51 8.14 -8.22 -43.80
CA ASN A 51 8.50 -6.81 -43.98
C ASN A 51 9.68 -6.41 -43.08
N HIS A 52 9.48 -6.40 -41.76
CA HIS A 52 10.52 -6.19 -40.77
C HIS A 52 10.40 -7.20 -39.63
N ASP A 53 11.53 -7.77 -39.21
CA ASP A 53 11.59 -8.65 -38.03
C ASP A 53 11.70 -7.85 -36.72
N PHE A 54 11.30 -8.47 -35.61
CA PHE A 54 11.48 -7.95 -34.27
C PHE A 54 12.97 -7.83 -33.93
N LYS A 55 13.35 -6.69 -33.38
CA LYS A 55 14.72 -6.43 -32.88
C LYS A 55 14.74 -5.98 -31.42
N GLY A 56 13.58 -5.57 -30.90
CA GLY A 56 13.46 -5.08 -29.53
C GLY A 56 13.76 -6.18 -28.52
N LYS A 57 14.58 -5.84 -27.52
CA LYS A 57 14.83 -6.68 -26.35
C LYS A 57 14.41 -5.92 -25.11
N LEU A 58 13.88 -6.62 -24.11
CA LEU A 58 13.38 -6.03 -22.88
C LEU A 58 14.46 -5.25 -22.15
N ALA A 59 14.27 -3.94 -22.01
CA ALA A 59 15.10 -3.08 -21.15
C ALA A 59 14.72 -3.21 -19.65
N PHE A 60 13.63 -3.92 -19.35
CA PHE A 60 13.13 -4.19 -18.00
C PHE A 60 12.60 -5.62 -17.94
N SER A 61 12.94 -6.37 -16.89
CA SER A 61 12.40 -7.70 -16.68
C SER A 61 10.87 -7.66 -16.51
N TRP A 62 10.18 -8.65 -17.06
CA TRP A 62 8.73 -8.79 -17.00
C TRP A 62 8.30 -9.60 -15.77
N PRO A 63 7.38 -9.08 -14.94
CA PRO A 63 7.02 -9.73 -13.68
C PRO A 63 6.27 -11.06 -13.91
N SER A 64 6.55 -12.06 -13.08
CA SER A 64 5.80 -13.33 -13.01
C SER A 64 4.63 -13.27 -12.02
N THR A 65 4.65 -12.33 -11.06
CA THR A 65 3.55 -12.11 -10.10
C THR A 65 3.19 -10.62 -10.00
N PRO A 66 1.96 -10.27 -9.54
CA PRO A 66 1.55 -8.87 -9.40
C PRO A 66 2.38 -8.05 -8.40
N THR A 67 2.99 -8.71 -7.42
CA THR A 67 3.76 -8.07 -6.33
C THR A 67 5.27 -8.08 -6.56
N GLN A 68 5.75 -8.66 -7.66
CA GLN A 68 7.18 -8.79 -7.90
C GLN A 68 7.85 -7.42 -8.14
N THR A 69 8.78 -7.05 -7.25
CA THR A 69 9.65 -5.88 -7.41
C THR A 69 11.12 -6.28 -7.32
N LYS A 70 12.04 -5.48 -7.90
CA LYS A 70 13.49 -5.74 -7.85
C LYS A 70 14.06 -5.82 -6.42
N ALA A 71 13.33 -5.32 -5.42
CA ALA A 71 13.79 -5.27 -4.04
C ALA A 71 13.42 -6.51 -3.20
N THR A 72 12.69 -7.48 -3.76
CA THR A 72 12.21 -8.65 -2.99
C THR A 72 13.31 -9.72 -2.86
N PRO A 73 13.88 -9.96 -1.66
CA PRO A 73 14.86 -11.03 -1.44
C PRO A 73 14.19 -12.40 -1.64
N GLY A 74 14.82 -13.30 -2.40
CA GLY A 74 14.27 -14.64 -2.67
C GLY A 74 13.09 -14.67 -3.65
N SER A 75 12.89 -13.61 -4.45
CA SER A 75 11.83 -13.58 -5.46
C SER A 75 11.95 -14.70 -6.50
N GLN A 76 10.80 -15.20 -6.95
CA GLN A 76 10.69 -16.10 -8.09
C GLN A 76 11.38 -15.50 -9.33
N PRO A 77 11.84 -16.31 -10.30
CA PRO A 77 12.35 -15.78 -11.55
C PRO A 77 11.30 -14.89 -12.23
N PHE A 78 11.77 -13.84 -12.90
CA PHE A 78 10.93 -13.04 -13.79
C PHE A 78 10.35 -13.91 -14.90
N LEU A 79 9.12 -13.61 -15.33
CA LEU A 79 8.47 -14.33 -16.43
C LEU A 79 9.30 -14.22 -17.71
N PHE A 80 9.72 -13.00 -18.03
CA PHE A 80 10.68 -12.74 -19.11
C PHE A 80 11.85 -11.91 -18.57
N PRO A 81 13.11 -12.39 -18.66
CA PRO A 81 14.25 -11.68 -18.11
C PRO A 81 14.62 -10.43 -18.92
N TYR A 82 15.44 -9.55 -18.32
CA TYR A 82 16.09 -8.47 -19.06
C TYR A 82 16.81 -9.02 -20.30
N GLY A 83 16.67 -8.33 -21.43
CA GLY A 83 17.23 -8.75 -22.72
C GLY A 83 16.40 -9.80 -23.47
N PHE A 84 15.29 -10.29 -22.91
CA PHE A 84 14.38 -11.19 -23.61
C PHE A 84 13.66 -10.48 -24.77
N GLY A 85 13.31 -11.23 -25.81
CA GLY A 85 12.47 -10.78 -26.91
C GLY A 85 12.59 -11.76 -28.06
N LEU A 86 11.48 -12.21 -28.61
CA LEU A 86 11.47 -13.18 -29.72
C LEU A 86 11.64 -12.46 -31.07
N THR A 87 12.11 -13.20 -32.06
CA THR A 87 12.09 -12.86 -33.48
C THR A 87 11.27 -13.89 -34.26
N TYR A 88 11.06 -13.68 -35.56
CA TYR A 88 10.31 -14.64 -36.38
C TYR A 88 10.99 -16.00 -36.57
N SER A 89 12.29 -16.11 -36.25
CA SER A 89 13.01 -17.38 -36.30
C SER A 89 12.95 -18.17 -34.99
N ASP A 90 12.46 -17.56 -33.92
CA ASP A 90 12.41 -18.18 -32.59
C ASP A 90 11.16 -19.06 -32.44
N ASP A 91 11.25 -20.07 -31.58
CA ASP A 91 10.08 -20.81 -31.12
C ASP A 91 9.30 -19.95 -30.11
N GLY A 92 8.03 -19.69 -30.43
CA GLY A 92 7.13 -18.88 -29.63
C GLY A 92 6.22 -19.67 -28.70
N GLU A 93 6.35 -21.00 -28.64
CA GLU A 93 5.51 -21.80 -27.75
C GLU A 93 5.73 -21.44 -26.28
N LEU A 94 4.67 -20.95 -25.65
CA LEU A 94 4.64 -20.60 -24.23
C LEU A 94 3.60 -21.47 -23.54
N SER A 95 4.01 -22.18 -22.51
CA SER A 95 3.07 -22.92 -21.65
C SER A 95 2.12 -21.95 -20.95
N ALA A 96 0.88 -22.39 -20.70
CA ALA A 96 -0.11 -21.59 -19.99
C ALA A 96 0.46 -21.05 -18.67
N LEU A 97 0.36 -19.73 -18.51
CA LEU A 97 0.88 -19.01 -17.36
C LEU A 97 -0.09 -19.13 -16.17
N PRO A 98 0.40 -19.15 -14.93
CA PRO A 98 -0.47 -19.06 -13.77
C PRO A 98 -1.25 -17.75 -13.77
N GLU A 99 -2.58 -17.85 -13.73
CA GLU A 99 -3.50 -16.70 -13.60
C GLU A 99 -3.98 -16.52 -12.17
N ASP A 100 -3.89 -17.58 -11.36
CA ASP A 100 -4.21 -17.50 -9.95
C ASP A 100 -3.22 -16.57 -9.27
N VAL A 101 -3.68 -15.36 -8.99
CA VAL A 101 -3.03 -14.48 -8.02
C VAL A 101 -3.23 -15.17 -6.69
N SER A 102 -2.29 -16.04 -6.32
CA SER A 102 -2.34 -16.68 -5.03
C SER A 102 -2.33 -15.56 -4.00
N SER A 103 -3.48 -15.35 -3.34
CA SER A 103 -3.70 -14.50 -2.18
C SER A 103 -2.91 -15.01 -0.96
N GLN A 104 -1.75 -15.64 -1.19
CA GLN A 104 -0.83 -16.08 -0.16
C GLN A 104 -0.19 -14.89 0.58
N ASP A 105 -0.26 -13.68 0.01
CA ASP A 105 0.09 -12.44 0.73
C ASP A 105 -1.12 -11.68 1.31
N GLU A 106 -2.37 -12.03 0.95
CA GLU A 106 -3.57 -11.38 1.52
C GLU A 106 -4.15 -12.11 2.73
N SER A 107 -3.87 -13.41 2.90
CA SER A 107 -4.37 -14.17 4.06
C SER A 107 -3.53 -13.97 5.33
N ALA A 108 -2.30 -13.47 5.20
CA ALA A 108 -1.51 -13.04 6.33
C ALA A 108 -1.73 -11.54 6.58
N THR A 109 -2.62 -11.21 7.52
CA THR A 109 -2.67 -9.84 8.06
C THR A 109 -1.26 -9.45 8.48
N SER A 110 -0.68 -8.46 7.80
CA SER A 110 0.70 -8.03 8.08
C SER A 110 0.77 -7.59 9.53
N SER A 111 1.53 -8.31 10.36
CA SER A 111 1.67 -7.98 11.78
C SER A 111 2.61 -6.80 12.02
N ARG A 112 3.31 -6.31 10.98
CA ARG A 112 4.34 -5.28 11.10
C ARG A 112 4.16 -4.07 10.22
N VAL A 113 3.41 -4.13 9.12
CA VAL A 113 3.19 -2.98 8.23
C VAL A 113 1.70 -2.82 8.02
N TYR A 114 1.14 -1.76 8.60
CA TYR A 114 -0.30 -1.54 8.65
C TYR A 114 -0.75 -0.51 7.61
N PHE A 115 0.11 0.45 7.27
CA PHE A 115 -0.13 1.43 6.21
C PHE A 115 1.20 1.89 5.61
N ALA A 116 1.36 1.80 4.29
CA ALA A 116 2.55 2.25 3.57
C ALA A 116 2.19 2.64 2.14
N GLN A 117 2.93 3.58 1.54
CA GLN A 117 2.74 4.00 0.15
C GLN A 117 1.29 4.41 -0.16
N GLY A 118 0.65 5.10 0.79
CA GLY A 118 -0.73 5.55 0.65
C GLY A 118 -1.78 4.45 0.82
N ARG A 119 -1.41 3.20 1.14
CA ARG A 119 -2.35 2.07 1.17
C ARG A 119 -2.31 1.33 2.50
N PRO A 120 -3.45 0.84 3.00
CA PRO A 120 -3.46 -0.15 4.07
C PRO A 120 -2.65 -1.38 3.65
N GLY A 121 -1.94 -1.99 4.61
CA GLY A 121 -1.28 -3.27 4.41
C GLY A 121 -2.30 -4.41 4.25
N ALA A 122 -1.83 -5.58 3.82
CA ALA A 122 -2.67 -6.77 3.69
C ALA A 122 -3.44 -7.06 5.00
N GLY A 123 -4.75 -7.31 4.88
CA GLY A 123 -5.67 -7.58 6.00
C GLY A 123 -6.19 -6.34 6.74
N TRP A 124 -5.74 -5.13 6.37
CA TRP A 124 -6.13 -3.87 7.02
C TRP A 124 -7.03 -3.02 6.13
N SER A 125 -7.91 -2.26 6.76
CA SER A 125 -8.70 -1.20 6.12
C SER A 125 -8.53 0.10 6.87
N LEU A 126 -8.34 1.21 6.15
CA LEU A 126 -8.44 2.54 6.75
C LEU A 126 -9.93 2.86 6.93
N VAL A 127 -10.34 3.12 8.16
CA VAL A 127 -11.73 3.44 8.52
C VAL A 127 -11.77 4.79 9.23
N ALA A 128 -12.87 5.52 9.07
CA ALA A 128 -13.07 6.80 9.74
C ALA A 128 -14.53 6.98 10.18
N GLY A 129 -14.75 7.70 11.27
CA GLY A 129 -16.09 8.01 11.79
C GLY A 129 -16.16 8.03 13.31
N ALA A 130 -17.38 8.03 13.85
CA ALA A 130 -17.63 8.01 15.29
C ALA A 130 -17.37 6.61 15.88
N ALA A 131 -17.22 6.53 17.21
CA ALA A 131 -17.14 5.24 17.90
C ALA A 131 -18.40 4.40 17.61
N GLY A 132 -18.21 3.16 17.13
CA GLY A 132 -19.31 2.26 16.75
C GLY A 132 -19.92 2.50 15.36
N ASP A 133 -19.60 3.61 14.69
CA ASP A 133 -20.08 3.94 13.33
C ASP A 133 -18.89 4.25 12.40
N ARG A 134 -18.04 3.23 12.28
CA ARG A 134 -16.87 3.06 11.41
C ARG A 134 -17.21 2.97 9.92
N THR A 135 -16.93 3.96 9.08
CA THR A 135 -17.01 3.77 7.61
C THR A 135 -15.65 3.39 7.03
N ARG A 136 -15.60 2.37 6.17
CA ARG A 136 -14.41 2.03 5.38
C ARG A 136 -14.14 3.08 4.30
N LEU A 137 -12.91 3.53 4.21
CA LEU A 137 -12.47 4.49 3.21
C LEU A 137 -11.87 3.75 2.00
N GLU A 138 -12.61 3.72 0.90
CA GLU A 138 -12.14 3.15 -0.36
C GLU A 138 -10.89 3.89 -0.86
N ASN A 139 -9.86 3.14 -1.25
CA ASN A 139 -8.52 3.68 -1.56
C ASN A 139 -7.92 4.58 -0.46
N ALA A 140 -8.33 4.36 0.80
CA ALA A 140 -7.92 5.13 1.97
C ALA A 140 -8.23 6.64 1.87
N VAL A 141 -9.28 7.03 1.13
CA VAL A 141 -9.77 8.41 1.05
C VAL A 141 -11.29 8.44 1.21
N GLY A 142 -11.84 9.57 1.65
CA GLY A 142 -13.28 9.74 1.79
C GLY A 142 -13.67 10.65 2.95
N SER A 143 -14.96 10.68 3.27
CA SER A 143 -15.49 11.45 4.40
C SER A 143 -16.41 10.58 5.24
N ALA A 144 -16.39 10.83 6.55
CA ALA A 144 -17.31 10.28 7.53
C ALA A 144 -17.77 11.41 8.47
N ALA A 145 -18.62 11.09 9.45
CA ALA A 145 -19.06 12.09 10.43
C ALA A 145 -17.86 12.75 11.12
N SER A 146 -17.79 14.09 11.01
CA SER A 146 -16.75 14.94 11.63
C SER A 146 -15.30 14.72 11.18
N ILE A 147 -15.05 13.96 10.12
CA ILE A 147 -13.69 13.72 9.58
C ILE A 147 -13.69 13.53 8.06
N THR A 148 -12.71 14.15 7.39
CA THR A 148 -12.41 13.93 5.96
C THR A 148 -10.96 13.48 5.79
N VAL A 149 -10.72 12.57 4.86
CA VAL A 149 -9.40 12.02 4.55
C VAL A 149 -9.12 12.15 3.05
N THR A 150 -8.00 12.78 2.70
CA THR A 150 -7.54 12.94 1.31
C THR A 150 -6.13 12.39 1.11
N ALA A 151 -5.75 12.12 -0.13
CA ALA A 151 -4.38 11.75 -0.48
C ALA A 151 -3.49 13.00 -0.58
N ILE A 152 -2.26 12.88 -0.11
CA ILE A 152 -1.22 13.90 -0.21
C ILE A 152 0.14 13.27 -0.52
N ASP A 153 1.06 14.08 -1.03
CA ASP A 153 2.43 13.65 -1.34
C ASP A 153 3.36 13.88 -0.14
N ARG A 154 4.22 12.90 0.13
CA ARG A 154 5.34 12.99 1.09
C ARG A 154 6.67 12.66 0.41
N ALA A 155 6.87 11.41 0.01
CA ALA A 155 8.10 10.95 -0.65
C ALA A 155 7.84 10.42 -2.08
N ALA A 156 6.60 10.00 -2.34
CA ALA A 156 6.08 9.67 -3.65
C ALA A 156 4.67 10.27 -3.81
N GLN A 157 4.11 10.17 -5.01
CA GLN A 157 2.75 10.63 -5.27
C GLN A 157 1.74 9.83 -4.43
N GLU A 158 0.86 10.54 -3.73
CA GLU A 158 -0.25 9.99 -2.93
C GLU A 158 0.17 8.95 -1.87
N ASP A 159 1.42 8.98 -1.40
CA ASP A 159 1.98 8.01 -0.46
C ASP A 159 1.59 8.27 1.01
N ALA A 160 0.83 9.33 1.27
CA ALA A 160 0.37 9.75 2.59
C ALA A 160 -1.11 10.16 2.59
N ARG A 161 -1.71 10.30 3.78
CA ARG A 161 -3.10 10.76 3.97
C ARG A 161 -3.17 11.99 4.85
N LEU A 162 -3.96 12.97 4.43
CA LEU A 162 -4.33 14.11 5.26
C LEU A 162 -5.70 13.85 5.86
N ALA A 163 -5.74 13.71 7.18
CA ALA A 163 -6.98 13.60 7.94
C ALA A 163 -7.32 14.96 8.57
N LYS A 164 -8.55 15.42 8.34
CA LYS A 164 -9.09 16.68 8.83
C LYS A 164 -10.31 16.42 9.71
N TRP A 165 -10.15 16.64 11.01
CA TRP A 165 -11.24 16.64 11.98
C TRP A 165 -11.91 18.01 12.01
N SER A 166 -13.23 18.04 11.88
CA SER A 166 -14.00 19.29 11.85
C SER A 166 -14.31 19.86 13.23
N GLY A 167 -14.17 19.07 14.30
CA GLY A 167 -14.57 19.44 15.65
C GLY A 167 -16.10 19.44 15.89
N ALA A 168 -16.91 18.98 14.92
CA ALA A 168 -18.36 18.89 15.09
C ALA A 168 -18.80 17.74 16.01
N GLY A 169 -17.87 16.84 16.37
CA GLY A 169 -18.06 15.74 17.31
C GLY A 169 -16.83 14.82 17.33
N PRO A 170 -16.76 13.86 18.25
CA PRO A 170 -15.69 12.86 18.31
C PRO A 170 -15.62 12.06 17.01
N ALA A 171 -14.43 12.03 16.40
CA ALA A 171 -14.16 11.16 15.25
C ALA A 171 -12.80 10.47 15.38
N THR A 172 -12.75 9.23 14.90
CA THR A 172 -11.57 8.39 14.88
C THR A 172 -11.14 8.13 13.44
N LEU A 173 -9.82 8.14 13.20
CA LEU A 173 -9.19 7.49 12.05
C LEU A 173 -8.49 6.23 12.55
N ALA A 174 -8.77 5.06 11.98
CA ALA A 174 -8.18 3.81 12.44
C ALA A 174 -7.77 2.87 11.29
N LEU A 175 -6.78 2.02 11.54
CA LEU A 175 -6.46 0.86 10.71
C LEU A 175 -7.12 -0.35 11.34
N GLN A 176 -8.25 -0.77 10.79
CA GLN A 176 -9.05 -1.86 11.31
C GLN A 176 -8.74 -3.16 10.57
N GLY A 177 -8.45 -4.22 11.33
CA GLY A 177 -8.17 -5.55 10.79
C GLY A 177 -9.45 -6.32 10.50
N ALA A 178 -9.42 -7.16 9.47
CA ALA A 178 -10.50 -8.12 9.21
C ALA A 178 -10.58 -9.21 10.30
N THR A 179 -9.44 -9.59 10.86
CA THR A 179 -9.30 -10.53 11.98
C THR A 179 -8.36 -9.95 13.04
N PRO A 180 -8.55 -10.28 14.33
CA PRO A 180 -7.60 -9.90 15.37
C PRO A 180 -6.23 -10.55 15.15
N ILE A 181 -5.17 -9.87 15.59
CA ILE A 181 -3.79 -10.40 15.58
C ILE A 181 -3.20 -10.47 16.99
N ASP A 182 -2.27 -11.40 17.20
CA ASP A 182 -1.48 -11.51 18.43
C ASP A 182 -0.16 -10.76 18.27
N LEU A 183 -0.01 -9.68 19.03
CA LEU A 183 1.19 -8.85 19.17
C LEU A 183 1.89 -9.03 20.52
N GLN A 184 1.51 -10.03 21.32
CA GLN A 184 2.09 -10.24 22.65
C GLN A 184 3.60 -10.48 22.60
N ARG A 185 4.07 -11.19 21.58
CA ARG A 185 5.51 -11.43 21.39
C ARG A 185 6.25 -10.13 21.02
N GLU A 186 5.67 -9.33 20.15
CA GLU A 186 6.19 -8.02 19.72
C GLU A 186 6.25 -7.04 20.90
N ALA A 187 5.20 -7.00 21.73
CA ALA A 187 5.17 -6.19 22.95
C ALA A 187 6.25 -6.61 23.97
N ASN A 188 6.43 -7.92 24.18
CA ASN A 188 7.50 -8.45 25.03
C ASN A 188 8.89 -8.19 24.45
N GLY A 189 9.02 -8.19 23.13
CA GLY A 189 10.25 -7.91 22.38
C GLY A 189 10.61 -6.44 22.27
N GLN A 190 9.94 -5.55 23.00
CA GLN A 190 10.19 -4.09 22.99
C GLN A 190 10.02 -3.46 21.60
N LEU A 191 9.05 -3.93 20.81
CA LEU A 191 8.66 -3.24 19.59
C LEU A 191 7.80 -2.03 19.90
N SER A 192 7.84 -1.06 18.98
CA SER A 192 7.09 0.18 19.02
C SER A 192 6.15 0.27 17.83
N LEU A 193 4.95 0.81 18.06
CA LEU A 193 4.12 1.37 17.00
C LEU A 193 4.78 2.65 16.50
N ALA A 194 5.07 2.70 15.21
CA ALA A 194 5.74 3.81 14.56
C ALA A 194 4.92 4.35 13.39
N PHE A 195 4.90 5.66 13.22
CA PHE A 195 4.32 6.31 12.04
C PHE A 195 4.97 7.68 11.83
N ASP A 196 4.88 8.18 10.60
CA ASP A 196 5.27 9.54 10.28
C ASP A 196 4.04 10.44 10.31
N TYR A 197 4.17 11.64 10.88
CA TYR A 197 3.08 12.61 10.95
C TYR A 197 3.52 14.02 10.57
N ARG A 198 2.57 14.83 10.09
CA ARG A 198 2.75 16.26 9.80
C ARG A 198 1.55 17.03 10.31
N VAL A 199 1.76 18.01 11.18
CA VAL A 199 0.67 18.85 11.71
C VAL A 199 0.47 20.06 10.81
N ASP A 200 -0.66 20.13 10.11
CA ASP A 200 -1.03 21.26 9.25
C ASP A 200 -1.88 22.28 10.03
N ALA A 201 -2.76 21.79 10.92
CA ALA A 201 -3.51 22.59 11.89
C ALA A 201 -3.49 21.90 13.26
N ARG A 202 -3.12 22.66 14.30
CA ARG A 202 -2.94 22.12 15.66
C ARG A 202 -4.26 21.66 16.29
N PRO A 203 -4.21 20.64 17.18
CA PRO A 203 -5.41 20.15 17.84
C PRO A 203 -5.99 21.19 18.80
N SER A 204 -7.30 21.44 18.69
CA SER A 204 -8.05 22.33 19.60
C SER A 204 -8.62 21.61 20.84
N ALA A 205 -8.59 20.28 20.86
CA ALA A 205 -8.99 19.44 21.99
C ALA A 205 -7.99 18.29 22.17
N GLU A 206 -8.26 17.42 23.14
CA GLU A 206 -7.47 16.21 23.39
C GLU A 206 -7.41 15.32 22.14
N VAL A 207 -6.22 14.74 21.91
CA VAL A 207 -5.97 13.75 20.85
C VAL A 207 -5.46 12.48 21.51
N VAL A 208 -6.16 11.37 21.29
CA VAL A 208 -5.84 10.07 21.87
C VAL A 208 -5.41 9.12 20.77
N LEU A 209 -4.21 8.57 20.89
CA LEU A 209 -3.76 7.40 20.13
C LEU A 209 -4.12 6.14 20.92
N ALA A 210 -4.63 5.13 20.22
CA ALA A 210 -5.02 3.87 20.83
C ALA A 210 -4.61 2.65 20.00
N ILE A 211 -4.44 1.54 20.72
CA ILE A 211 -4.52 0.18 20.19
C ILE A 211 -5.84 -0.41 20.70
N GLU A 212 -6.69 -0.85 19.79
CA GLU A 212 -7.97 -1.51 20.10
C GLU A 212 -7.82 -3.03 20.01
N CYS A 213 -8.47 -3.75 20.91
CA CYS A 213 -8.37 -5.20 21.07
C CYS A 213 -9.73 -5.91 21.14
N GLY A 214 -10.75 -5.31 20.54
CA GLY A 214 -12.13 -5.78 20.55
C GLY A 214 -13.08 -4.83 21.28
N GLU A 215 -14.27 -5.34 21.56
CA GLU A 215 -15.34 -4.56 22.18
C GLU A 215 -14.94 -4.09 23.58
N ASN A 216 -15.01 -2.78 23.84
CA ASN A 216 -14.61 -2.15 25.11
C ASN A 216 -13.16 -2.47 25.54
N CYS A 217 -12.29 -2.85 24.61
CA CYS A 217 -10.90 -3.20 24.87
C CYS A 217 -9.98 -2.24 24.13
N SER A 218 -9.23 -1.42 24.86
CA SER A 218 -8.18 -0.59 24.28
C SER A 218 -7.11 -0.21 25.29
N GLY A 219 -5.92 0.06 24.77
CA GLY A 219 -4.84 0.77 25.44
C GLY A 219 -4.69 2.12 24.77
N THR A 220 -4.50 3.17 25.55
CA THR A 220 -4.48 4.56 25.06
C THR A 220 -3.23 5.32 25.49
N LEU A 221 -2.91 6.36 24.75
CA LEU A 221 -1.89 7.36 25.03
C LEU A 221 -2.37 8.73 24.53
N ALA A 222 -2.28 9.76 25.38
CA ALA A 222 -2.52 11.14 24.96
C ALA A 222 -1.37 11.64 24.07
N LEU A 223 -1.69 12.15 22.87
CA LEU A 223 -0.72 12.73 21.92
C LEU A 223 -0.84 14.24 21.75
N GLU A 224 -1.82 14.86 22.39
CA GLU A 224 -2.14 16.28 22.25
C GLU A 224 -0.91 17.18 22.42
N GLU A 225 -0.14 17.03 23.52
CA GLU A 225 1.05 17.85 23.76
C GLU A 225 2.12 17.69 22.68
N GLN A 226 2.38 16.45 22.27
CA GLN A 226 3.37 16.14 21.24
C GLN A 226 2.99 16.79 19.91
N LEU A 227 1.71 16.73 19.53
CA LEU A 227 1.20 17.36 18.31
C LEU A 227 1.20 18.89 18.38
N ARG A 228 0.96 19.49 19.55
CA ARG A 228 1.05 20.96 19.73
C ARG A 228 2.47 21.48 19.65
N LYS A 229 3.44 20.72 20.14
CA LYS A 229 4.89 21.05 20.14
C LYS A 229 5.54 20.80 18.77
N ALA A 230 4.94 19.98 17.91
CA ALA A 230 5.48 19.64 16.60
C ALA A 230 5.67 20.88 15.69
N PRO A 231 6.76 20.95 14.90
CA PRO A 231 6.92 21.98 13.88
C PRO A 231 5.82 21.88 12.83
N GLN A 232 5.03 22.94 12.66
CA GLN A 232 3.91 22.97 11.73
C GLN A 232 4.38 22.78 10.28
N GLY A 233 3.67 21.95 9.51
CA GLY A 233 3.98 21.68 8.10
C GLY A 233 5.22 20.81 7.87
N GLN A 234 5.85 20.26 8.91
CA GLN A 234 7.03 19.38 8.77
C GLN A 234 6.71 17.95 9.18
N TRP A 235 7.20 16.99 8.40
CA TRP A 235 7.11 15.57 8.73
C TRP A 235 8.01 15.22 9.91
N GLN A 236 7.47 14.49 10.88
CA GLN A 236 8.17 14.02 12.07
C GLN A 236 7.88 12.52 12.24
N PRO A 237 8.86 11.71 12.63
CA PRO A 237 8.59 10.35 13.08
C PRO A 237 8.00 10.37 14.50
N LEU A 238 7.07 9.46 14.77
CA LEU A 238 6.63 9.11 16.12
C LEU A 238 6.85 7.63 16.36
N LYS A 239 7.34 7.28 17.55
CA LYS A 239 7.44 5.90 18.02
C LYS A 239 6.86 5.81 19.42
N VAL A 240 6.00 4.83 19.66
CA VAL A 240 5.38 4.56 20.97
C VAL A 240 5.54 3.08 21.26
N MET A 241 6.12 2.74 22.41
CA MET A 241 6.29 1.34 22.80
C MET A 241 4.93 0.64 22.94
N LEU A 242 4.82 -0.58 22.40
CA LEU A 242 3.61 -1.38 22.53
C LEU A 242 3.25 -1.63 24.00
N GLN A 243 4.25 -1.77 24.87
CA GLN A 243 4.05 -1.95 26.31
C GLN A 243 3.26 -0.79 26.96
N CYS A 244 3.29 0.42 26.41
CA CYS A 244 2.53 1.53 26.98
C CYS A 244 1.02 1.32 26.81
N PHE A 245 0.59 0.84 25.64
CA PHE A 245 -0.80 0.47 25.42
C PHE A 245 -1.20 -0.77 26.23
N GLN A 246 -0.29 -1.74 26.39
CA GLN A 246 -0.56 -2.91 27.25
C GLN A 246 -0.77 -2.50 28.72
N LYS A 247 0.04 -1.55 29.22
CA LYS A 247 -0.10 -1.01 30.57
C LYS A 247 -1.41 -0.24 30.77
N THR A 248 -1.94 0.40 29.73
CA THR A 248 -3.17 1.19 29.79
C THR A 248 -4.44 0.41 29.41
N GLY A 249 -4.34 -0.89 29.12
CA GLY A 249 -5.49 -1.79 29.04
C GLY A 249 -5.62 -2.64 27.78
N ALA A 250 -4.74 -2.49 26.78
CA ALA A 250 -4.82 -3.32 25.58
C ALA A 250 -4.42 -4.78 25.85
N ASP A 251 -5.30 -5.73 25.50
CA ASP A 251 -4.95 -7.14 25.34
C ASP A 251 -4.22 -7.35 24.01
N MET A 252 -2.90 -7.50 24.09
CA MET A 252 -2.03 -7.68 22.92
C MET A 252 -2.27 -9.00 22.18
N ARG A 253 -3.04 -9.95 22.73
CA ARG A 253 -3.34 -11.23 22.06
C ARG A 253 -4.47 -11.13 21.04
N SER A 254 -5.24 -10.04 21.06
CA SER A 254 -6.46 -9.89 20.26
C SER A 254 -6.59 -8.50 19.66
N VAL A 255 -5.50 -7.94 19.13
CA VAL A 255 -5.48 -6.58 18.57
C VAL A 255 -6.32 -6.51 17.29
N THR A 256 -7.35 -5.67 17.30
CA THR A 256 -8.27 -5.43 16.18
C THR A 256 -7.95 -4.15 15.41
N ALA A 257 -7.35 -3.15 16.07
CA ALA A 257 -6.85 -1.96 15.43
C ALA A 257 -5.52 -1.53 16.09
N PRO A 258 -4.36 -1.77 15.47
CA PRO A 258 -3.05 -1.40 16.02
C PRO A 258 -2.79 0.11 15.94
N PHE A 259 -3.67 0.86 15.30
CA PHE A 259 -3.63 2.31 15.22
C PHE A 259 -5.06 2.85 15.17
N ALA A 260 -5.41 3.68 16.14
CA ALA A 260 -6.63 4.49 16.14
C ALA A 260 -6.32 5.87 16.73
N LEU A 261 -6.62 6.93 16.00
CA LEU A 261 -6.41 8.31 16.43
C LEU A 261 -7.75 9.04 16.54
N THR A 262 -8.08 9.49 17.75
CA THR A 262 -9.38 10.08 18.07
C THR A 262 -9.22 11.50 18.59
N THR A 263 -10.07 12.42 18.12
CA THR A 263 -10.27 13.72 18.76
C THR A 263 -11.70 14.21 18.54
N ALA A 264 -12.21 15.01 19.48
CA ALA A 264 -13.47 15.75 19.33
C ALA A 264 -13.27 17.19 18.85
N GLY A 265 -12.01 17.65 18.78
CA GLY A 265 -11.66 19.00 18.33
C GLY A 265 -11.35 19.06 16.83
N THR A 266 -10.86 20.23 16.41
CA THR A 266 -10.30 20.45 15.08
C THR A 266 -8.84 20.02 15.06
N LEU A 267 -8.42 19.33 14.00
CA LEU A 267 -7.05 18.89 13.75
C LEU A 267 -6.88 18.66 12.25
N GLU A 268 -5.74 19.05 11.68
CA GLU A 268 -5.33 18.60 10.34
C GLU A 268 -3.96 17.91 10.45
N LEU A 269 -3.94 16.61 10.17
CA LEU A 269 -2.79 15.75 10.37
C LEU A 269 -2.51 14.92 9.12
N GLY A 270 -1.35 15.12 8.51
CA GLY A 270 -0.75 14.20 7.55
C GLY A 270 -0.23 12.96 8.28
N ILE A 271 -0.51 11.76 7.77
CA ILE A 271 -0.09 10.47 8.32
C ILE A 271 0.51 9.60 7.20
N ALA A 272 1.62 8.93 7.49
CA ALA A 272 2.24 7.95 6.59
C ALA A 272 2.93 6.82 7.39
N ASN A 273 3.19 5.71 6.70
CA ASN A 273 4.08 4.63 7.14
C ASN A 273 3.77 4.06 8.54
N VAL A 274 2.52 3.71 8.84
CA VAL A 274 2.12 3.09 10.12
C VAL A 274 2.59 1.63 10.16
N ARG A 275 3.45 1.29 11.13
CA ARG A 275 4.16 0.00 11.19
C ARG A 275 4.65 -0.32 12.60
N LEU A 276 5.13 -1.54 12.81
CA LEU A 276 5.93 -1.90 13.97
C LEU A 276 7.42 -1.82 13.63
N GLU A 277 8.19 -1.26 14.54
CA GLU A 277 9.65 -1.22 14.45
C GLU A 277 10.30 -1.71 15.75
N THR A 278 11.50 -2.27 15.60
CA THR A 278 12.38 -2.54 16.72
C THR A 278 13.02 -1.26 17.23
N GLY A 279 13.13 -1.12 18.55
CA GLY A 279 13.93 -0.06 19.17
C GLY A 279 13.17 0.77 20.19
N VAL A 280 13.90 1.11 21.25
CA VAL A 280 13.52 2.04 22.33
C VAL A 280 14.11 3.44 22.14
N SER A 281 15.04 3.61 21.19
CA SER A 281 15.63 4.91 20.87
C SER A 281 14.59 5.84 20.28
N ASP A 282 14.45 7.03 20.86
CA ASP A 282 13.49 8.08 20.48
C ASP A 282 12.00 7.67 20.60
N ALA A 283 11.71 6.55 21.29
CA ALA A 283 10.34 6.15 21.59
C ALA A 283 9.79 6.90 22.79
N ILE A 284 8.53 7.33 22.72
CA ILE A 284 7.81 7.84 23.88
C ILE A 284 7.66 6.68 24.88
N GLY A 285 8.27 6.88 26.06
CA GLY A 285 8.16 6.01 27.22
C GLY A 285 6.80 6.12 27.90
N CYS A 286 6.47 5.15 28.75
CA CYS A 286 5.18 5.07 29.41
C CYS A 286 5.10 5.93 30.70
N GLU A 287 5.82 7.05 30.76
CA GLU A 287 5.89 7.95 31.93
C GLU A 287 4.81 9.02 31.90
#